data_AF-A0A7C8MGX2-F1
#
_entry.id   AF-A0A7C8MGX2-F1
#
_cell.length_a   1.000
_cell.length_b   1.000
_cell.length_c   1.000
_cell.angle_alpha   90.00
_cell.angle_beta   90.00
_cell.angle_gamma   90.00
#
_symmetry.space_group_name_H-M   'P 1'
#
loop_
_entity.id
_entity.type
_entity.pdbx_description
1 polymer ?
#
loop_
_entity_poly.entity_id
_entity_poly.type
_entity_poly.pdbx_seq_one_letter_code
_entity_poly.pdbx_strand_id
1 'polypeptide(L)'
;MPPTNKKNSKPIFKADIPFTETTWPEVSAKDQDVILDLLCDLLTPLSHHRKTHIQPSRGKKRKRKANPDPENLDTAPPPPPEIGNHILVGLNSVTRHLEALVARTTPATLTAHTSTEEQAGQATNPNSNSNTTPLTLLIIPHSAPSSSAAHAHLPTLLHLSHLAQTSDPTSPTTPPPRLITLAPSSSPKLASALHVPRVSALGILSSAPGTSALLAYVRENIGAVECKWIDESLKGEWRGAKVGVTVPVPGR
;
A
#
# COMPACT_ATOMS: atom_id res chain seq x y z
N MET A 1 37.60 -53.52 -15.54
CA MET A 1 37.02 -52.37 -14.83
C MET A 1 35.51 -52.54 -14.77
N PRO A 2 34.86 -52.49 -13.60
CA PRO A 2 33.40 -52.55 -13.53
C PRO A 2 32.79 -51.18 -13.90
N PRO A 3 31.62 -51.14 -14.56
CA PRO A 3 30.96 -49.88 -14.92
C PRO A 3 30.39 -49.21 -13.67
N THR A 4 30.66 -47.91 -13.53
CA THR A 4 30.11 -47.06 -12.46
C THR A 4 28.63 -46.83 -12.72
N ASN A 5 27.77 -47.44 -11.90
CA ASN A 5 26.33 -47.31 -12.00
C ASN A 5 25.90 -45.91 -11.54
N LYS A 6 25.58 -45.01 -12.48
CA LYS A 6 25.04 -43.67 -12.18
C LYS A 6 23.68 -43.85 -11.51
N LYS A 7 23.58 -43.52 -10.21
CA LYS A 7 22.31 -43.53 -9.47
C LYS A 7 21.39 -42.46 -10.07
N ASN A 8 20.35 -42.89 -10.77
CA ASN A 8 19.29 -41.99 -11.25
C ASN A 8 18.62 -41.33 -10.04
N SER A 9 18.65 -40.00 -10.00
CA SER A 9 17.97 -39.22 -8.96
C SER A 9 16.46 -39.40 -9.08
N LYS A 10 15.79 -39.63 -7.95
CA LYS A 10 14.33 -39.75 -7.89
C LYS A 10 13.69 -38.39 -8.20
N PRO A 11 12.62 -38.34 -9.01
CA PRO A 11 11.91 -37.10 -9.29
C PRO A 11 11.27 -36.53 -8.02
N ILE A 12 11.35 -35.21 -7.86
CA ILE A 12 10.68 -34.48 -6.78
C ILE A 12 9.46 -33.80 -7.39
N PHE A 13 8.28 -34.14 -6.87
CA PHE A 13 7.02 -33.50 -7.22
C PHE A 13 6.80 -32.32 -6.28
N LYS A 14 6.71 -31.12 -6.82
CA LYS A 14 6.36 -29.91 -6.08
C LYS A 14 4.98 -29.47 -6.52
N ALA A 15 4.10 -29.24 -5.56
CA ALA A 15 2.84 -28.55 -5.83
C ALA A 15 3.17 -27.07 -6.03
N ASP A 16 2.85 -26.53 -7.20
CA ASP A 16 2.96 -25.11 -7.47
C ASP A 16 1.60 -24.45 -7.26
N ILE A 17 1.59 -23.18 -6.83
CA ILE A 17 0.39 -22.34 -6.76
C ILE A 17 0.48 -21.27 -7.85
N PRO A 18 0.36 -21.64 -9.14
CA PRO A 18 0.49 -20.69 -10.25
C PRO A 18 -0.73 -19.79 -10.40
N PHE A 19 -1.80 -20.06 -9.65
CA PHE A 19 -3.05 -19.34 -9.77
C PHE A 19 -3.11 -18.08 -8.90
N THR A 20 -2.17 -17.84 -7.97
CA THR A 20 -2.20 -16.63 -7.11
C THR A 20 -1.34 -15.49 -7.63
N GLU A 21 -0.81 -15.60 -8.85
CA GLU A 21 0.07 -14.58 -9.40
C GLU A 21 -0.74 -13.32 -9.72
N THR A 22 -0.34 -12.21 -9.10
CA THR A 22 -0.98 -10.93 -9.31
C THR A 22 -0.13 -10.07 -10.23
N THR A 23 -0.73 -9.55 -11.29
CA THR A 23 -0.03 -8.74 -12.29
C THR A 23 0.15 -7.32 -11.79
N TRP A 24 1.41 -6.90 -11.66
CA TRP A 24 1.76 -5.51 -11.40
C TRP A 24 1.77 -4.74 -12.74
N PRO A 25 1.18 -3.54 -12.81
CA PRO A 25 1.25 -2.75 -14.03
C PRO A 25 2.69 -2.32 -14.29
N GLU A 26 3.16 -2.49 -15.52
CA GLU A 26 4.46 -2.01 -15.94
C GLU A 26 4.41 -0.48 -16.11
N VAL A 27 5.34 0.23 -15.45
CA VAL A 27 5.44 1.69 -15.51
C VAL A 27 6.78 2.06 -16.13
N SER A 28 6.73 2.82 -17.23
CA SER A 28 7.93 3.34 -17.89
C SER A 28 8.74 4.24 -16.96
N ALA A 29 10.07 4.21 -17.05
CA ALA A 29 10.95 5.05 -16.23
C ALA A 29 10.66 6.55 -16.41
N LYS A 30 10.32 6.98 -17.63
CA LYS A 30 9.98 8.38 -17.91
C LYS A 30 8.73 8.82 -17.16
N ASP A 31 7.71 7.95 -17.10
CA ASP A 31 6.47 8.23 -16.40
C ASP A 31 6.68 8.25 -14.88
N GLN A 32 7.54 7.36 -14.36
CA GLN A 32 7.90 7.37 -12.94
C GLN A 32 8.50 8.71 -12.50
N ASP A 33 9.37 9.32 -13.32
CA ASP A 33 10.00 10.60 -13.01
C ASP A 33 8.99 11.77 -13.04
N VAL A 34 8.13 11.82 -14.06
CA VAL A 34 7.08 12.86 -14.17
C VAL A 34 6.10 12.75 -13.00
N ILE A 35 5.69 11.53 -12.65
CA ILE A 35 4.80 11.26 -11.52
C ILE A 35 5.44 11.66 -10.20
N LEU A 36 6.74 11.39 -10.04
CA LEU A 36 7.50 11.79 -8.85
C LEU A 36 7.55 13.31 -8.70
N ASP A 37 7.76 14.05 -9.79
CA ASP A 37 7.80 15.52 -9.76
C ASP A 37 6.43 16.10 -9.39
N LEU A 38 5.37 15.64 -10.04
CA LEU A 38 3.99 16.04 -9.71
C LEU A 38 3.64 15.72 -8.24
N LEU A 39 4.12 14.59 -7.72
CA LEU A 39 3.95 14.24 -6.30
C LEU A 39 4.73 15.19 -5.38
N CYS A 40 5.96 15.55 -5.73
CA CYS A 40 6.74 16.47 -4.91
C CYS A 40 6.08 17.85 -4.81
N ASP A 41 5.54 18.35 -5.93
CA ASP A 41 4.78 19.61 -5.97
C ASP A 41 3.51 19.53 -5.11
N LEU A 42 2.76 18.45 -5.23
CA LEU A 42 1.56 18.19 -4.42
C LEU A 42 1.85 18.12 -2.92
N LEU A 43 3.00 17.57 -2.54
CA LEU A 43 3.39 17.33 -1.14
C LEU A 43 4.14 18.51 -0.51
N THR A 44 4.52 19.52 -1.29
CA THR A 44 5.24 20.71 -0.80
C THR A 44 4.48 21.48 0.30
N PRO A 45 3.16 21.75 0.17
CA PRO A 45 2.40 22.40 1.24
C PRO A 45 2.39 21.60 2.55
N LEU A 46 2.32 20.26 2.46
CA LEU A 46 2.43 19.38 3.63
C LEU A 46 3.81 19.45 4.26
N SER A 47 4.87 19.47 3.45
CA SER A 47 6.24 19.64 3.91
C SER A 47 6.40 20.88 4.77
N HIS A 48 5.92 22.02 4.26
CA HIS A 48 6.08 23.32 4.91
C HIS A 48 5.37 23.34 6.25
N HIS A 49 4.12 22.89 6.29
CA HIS A 49 3.36 22.78 7.53
C HIS A 49 4.05 21.88 8.57
N ARG A 50 4.59 20.73 8.14
CA ARG A 50 5.32 19.83 9.04
C ARG A 50 6.59 20.47 9.58
N LYS A 51 7.36 21.17 8.74
CA LYS A 51 8.60 21.86 9.14
C LYS A 51 8.36 23.00 10.12
N THR A 52 7.29 23.78 9.92
CA THR A 52 7.02 24.97 10.75
C THR A 52 6.29 24.64 12.04
N HIS A 53 5.43 23.61 12.06
CA HIS A 53 4.53 23.35 13.19
C HIS A 53 4.74 22.01 13.90
N ILE A 54 5.37 21.02 13.27
CA ILE A 54 5.65 19.74 13.94
C ILE A 54 7.06 19.81 14.52
N GLN A 55 7.12 20.04 15.83
CA GLN A 55 8.37 19.94 16.57
C GLN A 55 8.88 18.49 16.51
N PRO A 56 10.10 18.24 16.00
CA PRO A 56 10.67 16.90 16.02
C PRO A 56 10.76 16.44 17.47
N SER A 57 10.32 15.21 17.75
CA SER A 57 10.35 14.69 19.12
C SER A 57 11.79 14.73 19.61
N ARG A 58 12.05 15.56 20.63
CA ARG A 58 13.33 15.54 21.34
C ARG A 58 13.38 14.19 22.05
N GLY A 59 13.99 13.21 21.39
CA GLY A 59 14.24 11.89 21.95
C GLY A 59 14.75 12.02 23.39
N LYS A 60 14.37 11.08 24.24
CA LYS A 60 14.51 11.08 25.71
C LYS A 60 15.95 11.32 26.17
N LYS A 61 16.45 12.56 26.06
CA LYS A 61 17.73 12.99 26.60
C LYS A 61 17.51 13.31 28.07
N ARG A 62 18.28 12.63 28.91
CA ARG A 62 18.33 12.78 30.36
C ARG A 62 18.38 14.27 30.73
N LYS A 63 17.44 14.67 31.60
CA LYS A 63 17.17 16.03 32.09
C LYS A 63 18.48 16.75 32.49
N ARG A 64 19.00 17.65 31.65
CA ARG A 64 19.82 18.79 32.12
C ARG A 64 18.92 20.02 32.08
N LYS A 65 18.82 20.70 33.22
CA LYS A 65 18.02 21.91 33.39
C LYS A 65 18.51 22.97 32.38
N ALA A 66 17.67 23.30 31.42
CA ALA A 66 17.80 24.50 30.61
C ALA A 66 16.59 25.38 30.94
N ASN A 67 16.86 26.65 31.27
CA ASN A 67 15.84 27.65 31.56
C ASN A 67 14.87 27.80 30.38
N PRO A 68 13.55 27.89 30.62
CA PRO A 68 12.62 28.31 29.58
C PRO A 68 12.70 29.83 29.41
N ASP A 69 13.09 30.30 28.22
CA ASP A 69 12.81 31.67 27.77
C ASP A 69 11.29 31.80 27.51
N PRO A 70 10.62 32.85 28.03
CA PRO A 70 9.20 33.07 27.82
C PRO A 70 8.96 34.07 26.70
N GLU A 71 9.14 33.66 25.43
CA GLU A 71 8.64 34.45 24.29
C GLU A 71 8.06 33.54 23.20
N ASN A 72 6.75 33.31 23.27
CA ASN A 72 5.83 33.46 22.13
C ASN A 72 4.39 33.22 22.61
N LEU A 73 3.68 34.33 22.81
CA LEU A 73 2.24 34.39 23.04
C LEU A 73 1.51 34.25 21.69
N ASP A 74 0.38 33.55 21.75
CA ASP A 74 -0.77 33.68 20.84
C ASP A 74 -0.54 33.62 19.32
N THR A 75 -0.53 32.41 18.78
CA THR A 75 -1.19 32.16 17.50
C THR A 75 -1.76 30.75 17.53
N ALA A 76 -3.08 30.60 17.44
CA ALA A 76 -3.70 29.29 17.22
C ALA A 76 -3.01 28.65 16.00
N PRO A 77 -2.55 27.39 16.08
CA PRO A 77 -1.83 26.77 14.98
C PRO A 77 -2.72 26.86 13.72
N PRO A 78 -2.17 27.28 12.57
CA PRO A 78 -2.95 27.38 11.34
C PRO A 78 -3.56 26.00 11.03
N PRO A 79 -4.75 25.97 10.42
CA PRO A 79 -5.41 24.72 10.10
C PRO A 79 -4.47 23.86 9.24
N PRO A 80 -4.39 22.54 9.52
CA PRO A 80 -3.58 21.65 8.72
C PRO A 80 -4.04 21.74 7.26
N PRO A 81 -3.12 21.69 6.29
CA PRO A 81 -3.50 21.75 4.88
C PRO A 81 -4.48 20.62 4.56
N GLU A 82 -5.56 20.96 3.85
CA GLU A 82 -6.68 20.06 3.57
C GLU A 82 -6.23 18.71 3.00
N ILE A 83 -5.17 18.74 2.17
CA ILE A 83 -4.61 17.55 1.54
C ILE A 83 -4.03 16.52 2.53
N GLY A 84 -3.68 16.93 3.75
CA GLY A 84 -3.13 16.02 4.77
C GLY A 84 -4.09 14.93 5.21
N ASN A 85 -5.40 15.22 5.18
CA ASN A 85 -6.45 14.26 5.55
C ASN A 85 -6.74 13.24 4.45
N HIS A 86 -6.30 13.52 3.22
CA HIS A 86 -6.56 12.69 2.04
C HIS A 86 -5.34 11.90 1.57
N ILE A 87 -4.25 11.91 2.36
CA ILE A 87 -3.01 11.19 2.06
C ILE A 87 -2.69 10.22 3.19
N LEU A 88 -2.50 8.96 2.82
CA LEU A 88 -2.03 7.91 3.71
C LEU A 88 -0.52 7.72 3.52
N VAL A 89 0.24 7.73 4.61
CA VAL A 89 1.69 7.55 4.59
C VAL A 89 2.07 6.30 5.37
N GLY A 90 2.78 5.39 4.71
CA GLY A 90 3.28 4.16 5.29
C GLY A 90 2.41 2.95 4.98
N LEU A 91 3.07 1.79 4.92
CA LEU A 91 2.44 0.51 4.54
C LEU A 91 1.26 0.15 5.45
N ASN A 92 1.44 0.20 6.77
CA ASN A 92 0.40 -0.20 7.72
C ASN A 92 -0.86 0.67 7.65
N SER A 93 -0.68 1.97 7.40
CA SER A 93 -1.79 2.91 7.23
C SER A 93 -2.57 2.60 5.95
N VAL A 94 -1.88 2.28 4.86
CA VAL A 94 -2.52 1.85 3.60
C VAL A 94 -3.24 0.52 3.77
N THR A 95 -2.58 -0.50 4.35
CA THR A 95 -3.18 -1.83 4.50
C THR A 95 -4.41 -1.79 5.40
N ARG A 96 -4.33 -1.12 6.56
CA ARG A 96 -5.49 -0.96 7.46
C ARG A 96 -6.65 -0.26 6.78
N HIS A 97 -6.38 0.74 5.94
CA HIS A 97 -7.42 1.45 5.18
C HIS A 97 -8.07 0.55 4.13
N LEU A 98 -7.28 -0.23 3.37
CA LEU A 98 -7.79 -1.18 2.39
C LEU A 98 -8.59 -2.30 3.06
N GLU A 99 -8.11 -2.85 4.18
CA GLU A 99 -8.82 -3.84 4.98
C GLU A 99 -10.16 -3.32 5.49
N ALA A 100 -10.20 -2.07 5.99
CA ALA A 100 -11.45 -1.44 6.41
C ALA A 100 -12.44 -1.25 5.26
N LEU A 101 -11.96 -0.94 4.05
CA LEU A 101 -12.82 -0.86 2.86
C LEU A 101 -13.39 -2.23 2.47
N VAL A 102 -12.56 -3.28 2.50
CA VAL A 102 -13.00 -4.66 2.18
C VAL A 102 -13.98 -5.18 3.22
N ALA A 103 -13.72 -4.94 4.52
CA ALA A 103 -14.54 -5.42 5.61
C ALA A 103 -16.00 -4.93 5.56
N ARG A 104 -16.26 -3.78 4.92
CA ARG A 104 -17.62 -3.23 4.74
C ARG A 104 -18.53 -4.12 3.91
N THR A 105 -17.96 -4.86 2.97
CA THR A 105 -18.72 -5.73 2.07
C THR A 105 -18.61 -7.20 2.42
N THR A 106 -17.75 -7.55 3.38
CA THR A 106 -17.63 -8.91 3.86
C THR A 106 -18.87 -9.28 4.69
N PRO A 107 -19.58 -10.37 4.38
CA PRO A 107 -20.72 -10.80 5.17
C PRO A 107 -20.29 -11.16 6.60
N ALA A 108 -21.11 -10.75 7.59
CA ALA A 108 -20.83 -10.87 9.03
C ALA A 108 -20.57 -12.32 9.50
N THR A 109 -20.96 -13.32 8.70
CA THR A 109 -20.72 -14.75 8.96
C THR A 109 -19.24 -15.14 8.93
N LEU A 110 -18.36 -14.37 8.28
CA LEU A 110 -16.92 -14.66 8.21
C LEU A 110 -16.08 -13.93 9.27
N THR A 111 -16.61 -12.89 9.91
CA THR A 111 -15.88 -12.03 10.87
C THR A 111 -15.96 -12.50 12.33
N ALA A 112 -16.72 -13.56 12.62
CA ALA A 112 -17.01 -13.99 14.00
C ALA A 112 -15.86 -14.73 14.72
N HIS A 113 -14.77 -15.09 14.05
CA HIS A 113 -13.72 -15.95 14.63
C HIS A 113 -12.45 -15.24 15.14
N THR A 114 -12.33 -13.91 15.00
CA THR A 114 -11.14 -13.16 15.44
C THR A 114 -11.37 -12.27 16.67
N SER A 115 -12.50 -12.42 17.36
CA SER A 115 -12.83 -11.63 18.55
C SER A 115 -12.59 -12.44 19.82
N THR A 116 -11.34 -12.79 20.12
CA THR A 116 -10.96 -13.23 21.46
C THR A 116 -9.78 -12.40 21.95
N GLU A 117 -10.09 -11.50 22.88
CA GLU A 117 -9.25 -11.01 23.98
C GLU A 117 -7.75 -10.81 23.69
N GLU A 118 -7.36 -9.57 23.33
CA GLU A 118 -6.20 -8.85 23.89
C GLU A 118 -5.96 -7.55 23.10
N GLN A 119 -6.55 -6.43 23.56
CA GLN A 119 -5.96 -5.07 23.51
C GLN A 119 -6.92 -4.05 24.13
N ALA A 120 -7.16 -4.19 25.44
CA ALA A 120 -7.57 -3.08 26.27
C ALA A 120 -6.32 -2.23 26.59
N GLY A 121 -6.05 -1.18 25.80
CA GLY A 121 -4.93 -0.29 26.12
C GLY A 121 -4.35 0.58 25.01
N GLN A 122 -5.17 1.19 24.14
CA GLN A 122 -4.80 2.48 23.53
C GLN A 122 -6.05 3.17 22.97
N ALA A 123 -6.55 4.13 23.76
CA ALA A 123 -7.59 5.05 23.35
C ALA A 123 -7.07 5.96 22.24
N THR A 124 -7.50 5.71 21.01
CA THR A 124 -7.81 6.77 20.05
C THR A 124 -9.20 6.47 19.47
N ASN A 125 -10.20 7.13 20.09
CA ASN A 125 -11.56 7.42 19.62
C ASN A 125 -12.40 6.30 18.97
N PRO A 126 -13.40 5.74 19.68
CA PRO A 126 -14.42 4.86 19.13
C PRO A 126 -15.58 5.69 18.52
N ASN A 127 -15.29 6.45 17.46
CA ASN A 127 -16.31 7.17 16.69
C ASN A 127 -15.85 7.31 15.22
N SER A 128 -16.04 6.27 14.40
CA SER A 128 -15.95 6.39 12.94
C SER A 128 -16.77 5.31 12.22
N ASN A 129 -18.09 5.35 12.41
CA ASN A 129 -19.02 4.96 11.32
C ASN A 129 -18.99 6.02 10.20
N SER A 130 -17.80 6.45 9.79
CA SER A 130 -17.58 7.51 8.82
C SER A 130 -17.23 6.88 7.48
N ASN A 131 -18.00 7.21 6.45
CA ASN A 131 -17.76 6.89 5.04
C ASN A 131 -16.26 6.85 4.71
N THR A 132 -15.67 5.64 4.71
CA THR A 132 -14.26 5.46 4.36
C THR A 132 -14.10 5.80 2.90
N THR A 133 -13.37 6.88 2.62
CA THR A 133 -13.19 7.37 1.26
C THR A 133 -12.37 6.38 0.46
N PRO A 134 -12.76 6.08 -0.79
CA PRO A 134 -12.05 5.09 -1.59
C PRO A 134 -10.66 5.58 -1.97
N LEU A 135 -9.72 4.65 -1.97
CA LEU A 135 -8.34 4.90 -2.40
C LEU A 135 -8.27 4.89 -3.93
N THR A 136 -7.62 5.88 -4.53
CA THR A 136 -7.55 6.02 -6.01
C THR A 136 -6.15 5.75 -6.54
N LEU A 137 -5.12 6.08 -5.77
CA LEU A 137 -3.74 5.90 -6.18
C LEU A 137 -2.91 5.34 -5.02
N LEU A 138 -2.18 4.26 -5.27
CA LEU A 138 -1.22 3.67 -4.36
C LEU A 138 0.17 3.71 -5.01
N ILE A 139 1.14 4.27 -4.30
CA ILE A 139 2.51 4.43 -4.76
C ILE A 139 3.45 3.72 -3.78
N ILE A 140 4.39 2.96 -4.31
CA ILE A 140 5.38 2.21 -3.53
C ILE A 140 6.78 2.57 -4.06
N PRO A 141 7.62 3.28 -3.28
CA PRO A 141 8.95 3.70 -3.69
C PRO A 141 10.00 2.59 -3.45
N HIS A 142 9.70 1.38 -3.93
CA HIS A 142 10.61 0.24 -3.88
C HIS A 142 10.48 -0.57 -5.18
N SER A 143 11.61 -1.09 -5.67
CA SER A 143 11.59 -2.14 -6.69
C SER A 143 10.80 -3.32 -6.14
N ALA A 144 9.99 -4.01 -6.94
CA ALA A 144 9.09 -5.05 -6.49
C ALA A 144 9.76 -6.44 -6.40
N PRO A 145 10.37 -6.87 -5.26
CA PRO A 145 10.71 -8.27 -5.12
C PRO A 145 9.41 -9.05 -4.91
N SER A 146 9.19 -10.06 -5.75
CA SER A 146 8.06 -11.00 -5.61
C SER A 146 8.02 -11.70 -4.25
N SER A 147 9.10 -11.66 -3.46
CA SER A 147 9.19 -12.23 -2.12
C SER A 147 8.68 -11.33 -0.99
N SER A 148 8.38 -10.05 -1.27
CA SER A 148 7.86 -9.13 -0.26
C SER A 148 6.37 -9.38 -0.05
N ALA A 149 5.96 -9.66 1.20
CA ALA A 149 4.54 -9.85 1.55
C ALA A 149 3.66 -8.65 1.15
N ALA A 150 4.20 -7.42 1.26
CA ALA A 150 3.51 -6.22 0.77
C ALA A 150 3.25 -6.27 -0.74
N HIS A 151 4.20 -6.79 -1.51
CA HIS A 151 4.07 -6.89 -2.97
C HIS A 151 3.17 -8.04 -3.41
N ALA A 152 3.03 -9.08 -2.59
CA ALA A 152 2.08 -10.16 -2.86
C ALA A 152 0.63 -9.73 -2.59
N HIS A 153 0.37 -9.04 -1.48
CA HIS A 153 -0.99 -8.82 -0.99
C HIS A 153 -1.59 -7.46 -1.33
N LEU A 154 -0.80 -6.41 -1.55
CA LEU A 154 -1.35 -5.07 -1.82
C LEU A 154 -2.22 -4.99 -3.08
N PRO A 155 -1.81 -5.55 -4.24
CA PRO A 155 -2.66 -5.54 -5.42
C PRO A 155 -4.01 -6.24 -5.16
N THR A 156 -3.97 -7.38 -4.46
CA THR A 156 -5.14 -8.16 -4.05
C THR A 156 -6.08 -7.33 -3.19
N LEU A 157 -5.57 -6.70 -2.12
CA LEU A 157 -6.37 -5.84 -1.24
C LEU A 157 -6.97 -4.65 -1.97
N LEU A 158 -6.19 -4.04 -2.88
CA LEU A 158 -6.63 -2.91 -3.68
C LEU A 158 -7.76 -3.32 -4.64
N HIS A 159 -7.65 -4.46 -5.32
CA HIS A 159 -8.70 -5.02 -6.17
C HIS A 159 -9.97 -5.34 -5.38
N LEU A 160 -9.84 -6.04 -4.25
CA LEU A 160 -10.98 -6.36 -3.39
C LEU A 160 -11.68 -5.10 -2.87
N SER A 161 -10.91 -4.08 -2.46
CA SER A 161 -11.46 -2.82 -1.98
C SER A 161 -12.23 -2.07 -3.07
N HIS A 162 -11.82 -2.23 -4.34
CA HIS A 162 -12.52 -1.65 -5.47
C HIS A 162 -13.81 -2.43 -5.79
N LEU A 163 -13.75 -3.76 -5.83
CA LEU A 163 -14.93 -4.61 -6.03
C LEU A 163 -16.01 -4.31 -4.98
N ALA A 164 -15.60 -4.19 -3.71
CA ALA A 164 -16.46 -3.79 -2.61
C ALA A 164 -17.25 -2.50 -2.92
N GLN A 165 -16.56 -1.47 -3.42
CA GLN A 165 -17.18 -0.20 -3.77
C GLN A 165 -18.12 -0.30 -4.96
N THR A 166 -17.77 -1.09 -5.99
CA THR A 166 -18.63 -1.28 -7.17
C THR A 166 -19.91 -2.04 -6.86
N SER A 167 -19.90 -2.88 -5.83
CA SER A 167 -21.08 -3.64 -5.39
C SER A 167 -22.07 -2.84 -4.57
N ASP A 168 -21.66 -1.69 -4.03
CA ASP A 168 -22.52 -0.81 -3.23
C ASP A 168 -23.35 0.09 -4.16
N PRO A 169 -24.69 -0.08 -4.23
CA PRO A 169 -25.54 0.69 -5.13
C PRO A 169 -25.63 2.17 -4.75
N THR A 170 -25.20 2.55 -3.54
CA THR A 170 -25.21 3.95 -3.07
C THR A 170 -23.91 4.70 -3.36
N SER A 171 -22.85 3.98 -3.73
CA SER A 171 -21.54 4.57 -3.99
C SER A 171 -21.45 5.06 -5.43
N PRO A 172 -20.89 6.26 -5.69
CA PRO A 172 -20.64 6.71 -7.06
C PRO A 172 -19.68 5.74 -7.76
N THR A 173 -19.93 5.48 -9.05
CA THR A 173 -19.05 4.67 -9.91
C THR A 173 -17.66 5.31 -9.94
N THR A 174 -16.78 4.79 -9.10
CA THR A 174 -15.42 5.30 -8.94
C THR A 174 -14.51 4.53 -9.90
N PRO A 175 -13.60 5.20 -10.62
CA PRO A 175 -12.67 4.52 -11.51
C PRO A 175 -11.73 3.58 -10.74
N PRO A 176 -11.21 2.53 -11.39
CA PRO A 176 -10.34 1.55 -10.74
C PRO A 176 -9.07 2.20 -10.19
N PRO A 177 -8.64 1.82 -8.98
CA PRO A 177 -7.44 2.37 -8.39
C PRO A 177 -6.20 1.96 -9.18
N ARG A 178 -5.19 2.82 -9.10
CA ARG A 178 -3.90 2.65 -9.79
C ARG A 178 -2.82 2.33 -8.78
N LEU A 179 -1.93 1.40 -9.13
CA LEU A 179 -0.78 1.02 -8.33
C LEU A 179 0.48 1.35 -9.11
N ILE A 180 1.40 2.04 -8.46
CA ILE A 180 2.63 2.51 -9.07
C ILE A 180 3.80 2.03 -8.22
N THR A 181 4.75 1.38 -8.88
CA THR A 181 6.09 1.18 -8.33
C THR A 181 6.99 2.28 -8.84
N LEU A 182 7.74 2.90 -7.94
CA LEU A 182 8.77 3.87 -8.30
C LEU A 182 10.14 3.25 -8.06
N ALA A 183 11.13 3.70 -8.83
CA ALA A 183 12.52 3.35 -8.61
C ALA A 183 12.94 3.62 -7.15
N PRO A 184 13.77 2.77 -6.52
CA PRO A 184 14.17 2.95 -5.12
C PRO A 184 14.95 4.27 -4.87
N SER A 185 15.56 4.84 -5.91
CA SER A 185 16.20 6.17 -5.90
C SER A 185 15.23 7.33 -5.63
N SER A 186 13.93 7.14 -5.89
CA SER A 186 12.88 8.13 -5.66
C SER A 186 12.44 8.26 -4.20
N SER A 187 12.63 7.20 -3.40
CA SER A 187 12.26 7.15 -1.98
C SER A 187 12.81 8.33 -1.14
N PRO A 188 14.11 8.68 -1.22
CA PRO A 188 14.64 9.82 -0.45
C PRO A 188 14.04 11.17 -0.90
N LYS A 189 13.77 11.36 -2.19
CA LYS A 189 13.15 12.57 -2.72
C LYS A 189 11.72 12.72 -2.19
N LEU A 190 10.94 11.63 -2.20
CA LEU A 190 9.60 11.58 -1.63
C LEU A 190 9.60 11.78 -0.09
N ALA A 191 10.55 11.18 0.61
CA ALA A 191 10.70 11.33 2.06
C ALA A 191 11.03 12.78 2.46
N SER A 192 11.92 13.43 1.70
CA SER A 192 12.25 14.86 1.87
C SER A 192 11.03 15.75 1.62
N ALA A 193 10.27 15.49 0.55
CA ALA A 193 9.04 16.21 0.23
C ALA A 193 8.00 16.09 1.36
N LEU A 194 7.81 14.91 1.95
CA LEU A 194 6.87 14.70 3.06
C LEU A 194 7.39 15.13 4.43
N HIS A 195 8.67 15.50 4.55
CA HIS A 195 9.34 15.73 5.81
C HIS A 195 9.21 14.55 6.79
N VAL A 196 9.40 13.33 6.30
CA VAL A 196 9.42 12.08 7.09
C VAL A 196 10.73 11.33 6.87
N PRO A 197 11.18 10.53 7.84
CA PRO A 197 12.48 9.86 7.72
C PRO A 197 12.50 8.82 6.59
N ARG A 198 11.40 8.09 6.37
CA ARG A 198 11.26 7.07 5.33
C ARG A 198 9.81 6.96 4.88
N VAL A 199 9.60 6.69 3.59
CA VAL A 199 8.29 6.42 2.99
C VAL A 199 8.33 5.02 2.38
N SER A 200 7.45 4.14 2.85
CA SER A 200 7.33 2.76 2.32
C SER A 200 6.14 2.57 1.39
N ALA A 201 5.08 3.34 1.59
CA ALA A 201 3.91 3.38 0.72
C ALA A 201 3.24 4.75 0.88
N LEU A 202 2.57 5.21 -0.17
CA LEU A 202 1.78 6.43 -0.20
C LEU A 202 0.44 6.16 -0.88
N GLY A 203 -0.65 6.38 -0.16
CA GLY A 203 -2.01 6.26 -0.69
C GLY A 203 -2.65 7.63 -0.86
N ILE A 204 -3.35 7.85 -1.97
CA ILE A 204 -4.15 9.06 -2.21
C ILE A 204 -5.62 8.66 -2.31
N LEU A 205 -6.44 9.35 -1.51
CA LEU A 205 -7.89 9.15 -1.48
C LEU A 205 -8.56 9.93 -2.61
N SER A 206 -9.71 9.44 -3.06
CA SER A 206 -10.51 10.04 -4.15
C SER A 206 -10.90 11.50 -3.95
N SER A 207 -11.05 11.94 -2.69
CA SER A 207 -11.46 13.29 -2.31
C SER A 207 -10.28 14.27 -2.13
N ALA A 208 -9.06 13.89 -2.51
CA ALA A 208 -7.88 14.72 -2.31
C ALA A 208 -7.88 15.99 -3.20
N PRO A 209 -7.84 17.20 -2.62
CA PRO A 209 -7.77 18.44 -3.40
C PRO A 209 -6.43 18.57 -4.14
N GLY A 210 -6.46 19.15 -5.34
CA GLY A 210 -5.25 19.38 -6.14
C GLY A 210 -4.66 18.13 -6.83
N THR A 211 -5.31 16.97 -6.72
CA THR A 211 -4.79 15.71 -7.29
C THR A 211 -5.30 15.40 -8.70
N SER A 212 -6.20 16.21 -9.25
CA SER A 212 -6.85 15.96 -10.55
C SER A 212 -5.87 15.79 -11.70
N ALA A 213 -4.85 16.65 -11.80
CA ALA A 213 -3.83 16.59 -12.85
C ALA A 213 -2.98 15.31 -12.75
N LEU A 214 -2.53 14.97 -11.54
CA LEU A 214 -1.79 13.74 -11.27
C LEU A 214 -2.62 12.49 -11.61
N LEU A 215 -3.88 12.47 -11.17
CA LEU A 215 -4.78 11.34 -11.42
C LEU A 215 -5.12 11.19 -12.90
N ALA A 216 -5.29 12.29 -13.64
CA ALA A 216 -5.51 12.25 -15.08
C ALA A 216 -4.30 11.65 -15.80
N TYR A 217 -3.09 12.15 -15.51
CA TYR A 217 -1.84 11.66 -16.09
C TYR A 217 -1.62 10.17 -15.80
N VAL A 218 -1.82 9.74 -14.55
CA VAL A 218 -1.64 8.35 -14.15
C VAL A 218 -2.66 7.44 -14.83
N ARG A 219 -3.91 7.88 -15.01
CA ARG A 219 -4.95 7.06 -15.65
C ARG A 219 -4.69 6.81 -17.12
N GLU A 220 -4.09 7.78 -17.80
CA GLU A 220 -3.73 7.71 -19.22
C GLU A 220 -2.50 6.81 -19.45
N ASN A 221 -1.48 6.92 -18.60
CA ASN A 221 -0.19 6.24 -18.82
C ASN A 221 -0.05 4.89 -18.11
N ILE A 222 -0.87 4.61 -17.08
CA ILE A 222 -0.72 3.41 -16.25
C ILE A 222 -2.01 2.59 -16.28
N GLY A 223 -1.86 1.28 -16.48
CA GLY A 223 -2.94 0.30 -16.48
C GLY A 223 -3.63 0.15 -15.12
N ALA A 224 -4.82 -0.44 -15.14
CA ALA A 224 -5.52 -0.81 -13.91
C ALA A 224 -4.77 -1.95 -13.19
N VAL A 225 -4.94 -2.02 -11.87
CA VAL A 225 -4.56 -3.22 -11.14
C VAL A 225 -5.61 -4.28 -11.40
N GLU A 226 -5.17 -5.42 -11.90
CA GLU A 226 -6.03 -6.57 -12.16
C GLU A 226 -5.57 -7.76 -11.32
N CYS A 227 -6.53 -8.44 -10.71
CA CYS A 227 -6.30 -9.67 -9.95
C CYS A 227 -7.15 -10.79 -10.53
N LYS A 228 -6.73 -11.32 -11.69
CA LYS A 228 -7.46 -12.35 -12.45
C LYS A 228 -7.87 -13.53 -11.60
N TRP A 229 -7.02 -13.94 -10.67
CA TRP A 229 -7.30 -15.08 -9.79
C TRP A 229 -8.48 -14.85 -8.85
N ILE A 230 -8.70 -13.61 -8.41
CA ILE A 230 -9.84 -13.24 -7.57
C ILE A 230 -11.11 -13.30 -8.42
N ASP A 231 -11.07 -12.73 -9.62
CA ASP A 231 -12.21 -12.73 -10.54
C ASP A 231 -12.57 -14.16 -10.97
N GLU A 232 -11.58 -15.03 -11.17
CA GLU A 232 -11.77 -16.45 -11.40
C GLU A 232 -12.32 -17.18 -10.17
N SER A 233 -11.82 -16.87 -8.98
CA SER A 233 -12.31 -17.47 -7.73
C SER A 233 -13.77 -17.11 -7.47
N LEU A 234 -14.17 -15.87 -7.78
CA LEU A 234 -15.55 -15.41 -7.68
C LEU A 234 -16.51 -16.14 -8.64
N LYS A 235 -16.01 -16.71 -9.74
CA LYS A 235 -16.81 -17.55 -10.64
C LYS A 235 -17.12 -18.94 -10.05
N GLY A 236 -16.39 -19.36 -9.02
CA GLY A 236 -16.60 -20.66 -8.36
C GLY A 236 -16.15 -21.88 -9.17
N GLU A 237 -15.30 -21.68 -10.19
CA GLU A 237 -14.82 -22.76 -11.05
C GLU A 237 -13.57 -23.43 -10.47
N TRP A 238 -13.59 -24.75 -10.29
CA TRP A 238 -12.39 -25.50 -9.89
C TRP A 238 -11.41 -25.65 -11.05
N ARG A 239 -10.14 -25.23 -10.85
CA ARG A 239 -9.08 -25.19 -11.88
C ARG A 239 -8.09 -26.36 -11.84
N GLY A 240 -8.32 -27.34 -10.95
CA GLY A 240 -7.42 -28.50 -10.80
C GLY A 240 -6.11 -28.18 -10.03
N ALA A 241 -5.31 -29.22 -9.77
CA ALA A 241 -3.98 -29.09 -9.17
C ALA A 241 -2.90 -29.08 -10.25
N LYS A 242 -1.93 -28.15 -10.15
CA LYS A 242 -0.73 -28.14 -11.00
C LYS A 242 0.48 -28.63 -10.20
N VAL A 243 1.12 -29.68 -10.67
CA VAL A 243 2.30 -30.30 -10.03
C VAL A 243 3.49 -30.17 -10.96
N GLY A 244 4.50 -29.41 -10.52
CA GLY A 244 5.80 -29.32 -11.19
C GLY A 244 6.67 -30.51 -10.84
N VAL A 245 7.28 -31.14 -11.86
CA VAL A 245 8.24 -32.24 -11.67
C VAL A 245 9.64 -31.70 -11.88
N THR A 246 10.45 -31.68 -10.82
CA THR A 246 11.88 -31.35 -10.94
C THR A 246 12.70 -32.62 -10.78
N VAL A 247 13.58 -32.91 -11.73
CA VAL A 247 14.56 -33.99 -11.61
C VAL A 247 15.89 -33.37 -11.15
N PRO A 248 16.36 -33.65 -9.92
CA PRO A 248 17.66 -33.17 -9.46
C PRO A 248 18.77 -33.67 -10.40
N VAL A 249 19.52 -32.75 -10.99
CA VAL A 249 20.73 -33.10 -11.74
C VAL A 249 21.81 -33.51 -10.73
N PRO A 250 22.35 -34.73 -10.78
CA PRO A 250 23.44 -35.13 -9.88
C PRO A 250 24.65 -34.24 -10.13
N GLY A 251 25.15 -33.61 -9.06
CA GLY A 251 26.25 -32.64 -9.08
C GLY A 251 27.51 -33.16 -9.77
N ARG A 252 28.18 -32.25 -10.50
CA ARG A 252 29.53 -32.44 -11.03
C ARG A 252 30.55 -32.45 -9.90
#